data_AF-A0A350XZP5-F1
#
_entry.id   AF-A0A350XZP5-F1
#
_cell.length_a   1.000
_cell.length_b   1.000
_cell.length_c   1.000
_cell.angle_alpha   90.00
_cell.angle_beta   90.00
_cell.angle_gamma   90.00
#
_symmetry.space_group_name_H-M   'P 1'
#
loop_
_entity.id
_entity.type
_entity.pdbx_description
1 polymer ?
#
loop_
_entity_poly.entity_id
_entity_poly.type
_entity_poly.pdbx_seq_one_letter_code
_entity_poly.pdbx_strand_id
1 'polypeptide(L)'
;MIERYYRGFQLRASLKTKNWRLVYEWEYFDPNGNQLGSGTFTGSQNQLVLAFQCWVNHRLWVIGCRKVSKVEIPDYLFPRKTET
;
A
#
# COMPACT_ATOMS: atom_id res chain seq x y z
N MET A 1 5.84 12.35 8.03
CA MET A 1 5.24 12.04 6.71
C MET A 1 6.23 11.21 5.91
N ILE A 2 5.78 10.18 5.22
CA ILE A 2 6.58 9.25 4.40
C ILE A 2 6.08 9.40 2.97
N GLU A 3 6.99 9.61 2.03
CA GLU A 3 6.69 9.58 0.61
C GLU A 3 7.65 8.62 -0.09
N ARG A 4 7.11 7.75 -0.93
CA ARG A 4 7.90 6.79 -1.72
C ARG A 4 7.37 6.74 -3.14
N TYR A 5 8.28 6.63 -4.09
CA TYR A 5 7.95 6.46 -5.50
C TYR A 5 8.49 5.11 -5.98
N TYR A 6 7.69 4.39 -6.74
CA TYR A 6 8.08 3.10 -7.31
C TYR A 6 7.40 2.88 -8.67
N ARG A 7 8.21 2.71 -9.73
CA ARG A 7 7.74 2.54 -11.13
C ARG A 7 6.68 3.57 -11.56
N GLY A 8 6.87 4.84 -11.15
CA GLY A 8 5.96 5.94 -11.45
C GLY A 8 4.77 6.07 -10.49
N PHE A 9 4.46 5.06 -9.66
CA PHE A 9 3.43 5.18 -8.63
C PHE A 9 3.99 5.87 -7.40
N GLN A 10 3.16 6.65 -6.72
CA GLN A 10 3.52 7.33 -5.47
C GLN A 10 2.74 6.73 -4.30
N LEU A 11 3.42 6.50 -3.18
CA LEU A 11 2.85 6.23 -1.86
C LEU A 11 3.10 7.44 -0.96
N ARG A 12 2.04 7.97 -0.36
CA ARG A 12 2.10 8.96 0.73
C ARG A 12 1.57 8.31 1.99
N ALA A 13 2.27 8.42 3.10
CA ALA A 13 1.81 7.88 4.37
C ALA A 13 2.15 8.80 5.55
N SER A 14 1.26 8.88 6.52
CA SER A 14 1.41 9.68 7.73
C SER A 14 1.18 8.81 8.95
N LEU A 15 2.13 8.86 9.88
CA LEU A 15 1.98 8.19 11.16
C LEU A 15 0.99 8.99 12.03
N LYS A 16 -0.02 8.31 12.53
CA LYS A 16 -1.08 8.84 13.40
C LYS A 16 -1.24 7.93 14.61
N THR A 17 -1.86 8.48 15.64
CA THR A 17 -2.27 7.70 16.81
C THR A 17 -3.78 7.55 16.79
N LYS A 18 -4.29 6.31 16.79
CA LYS A 18 -5.71 6.00 16.83
C LYS A 18 -5.96 4.95 17.91
N ASN A 19 -6.88 5.21 18.84
CA ASN A 19 -7.18 4.31 19.97
C ASN A 19 -5.91 3.83 20.70
N TRP A 20 -5.00 4.75 21.03
CA TRP A 20 -3.73 4.47 21.71
C TRP A 20 -2.76 3.54 20.93
N ARG A 21 -2.99 3.33 19.63
CA ARG A 21 -2.11 2.57 18.74
C ARG A 21 -1.55 3.48 17.64
N LEU A 22 -0.28 3.23 17.29
CA LEU A 22 0.36 3.87 16.14
C LEU A 22 -0.14 3.21 14.85
N VAL A 23 -0.68 4.03 13.94
CA VAL A 23 -1.22 3.60 12.64
C VAL A 23 -0.67 4.51 11.54
N TYR A 24 -0.32 3.94 10.40
CA TYR A 24 -0.03 4.70 9.20
C TYR A 24 -1.31 4.89 8.40
N GLU A 25 -1.75 6.12 8.22
CA GLU A 25 -2.71 6.48 7.17
C GLU A 25 -1.93 6.63 5.87
N TRP A 26 -2.35 5.95 4.81
CA TRP A 26 -1.63 5.95 3.54
C TRP A 26 -2.57 6.18 2.37
N GLU A 27 -1.99 6.69 1.28
CA GLU A 27 -2.64 6.98 0.00
C GLU A 27 -1.65 6.61 -1.11
N TYR A 28 -2.13 6.08 -2.23
CA TYR A 28 -1.28 5.90 -3.41
C TYR A 28 -1.89 6.49 -4.67
N PHE A 29 -1.00 6.94 -5.54
CA PHE A 29 -1.30 7.69 -6.75
C PHE A 29 -0.68 6.99 -7.96
N ASP A 30 -1.37 7.08 -9.09
CA ASP A 30 -0.83 6.64 -10.37
C ASP A 30 0.25 7.62 -10.89
N PRO A 31 0.96 7.27 -11.98
CA PRO A 31 1.95 8.17 -12.57
C PRO A 31 1.41 9.51 -13.09
N ASN A 32 0.08 9.63 -13.27
CA ASN A 32 -0.59 10.85 -13.69
C ASN A 32 -1.01 11.73 -12.50
N GLY A 33 -0.75 11.28 -11.26
CA GLY A 33 -1.14 11.97 -10.03
C GLY A 33 -2.56 11.69 -9.56
N ASN A 34 -3.29 10.76 -10.18
CA ASN A 34 -4.63 10.39 -9.74
C ASN A 34 -4.55 9.48 -8.51
N GLN A 35 -5.33 9.79 -7.48
CA GLN A 35 -5.44 8.92 -6.31
C GLN A 35 -6.15 7.63 -6.70
N LEU A 36 -5.49 6.50 -6.45
CA LEU A 36 -6.02 5.18 -6.77
C LEU A 36 -6.55 4.44 -5.53
N GLY A 37 -6.16 4.86 -4.33
CA GLY A 37 -6.63 4.26 -3.09
C GLY A 37 -6.01 4.89 -1.85
N SER A 38 -6.61 4.60 -0.69
CA SER A 38 -6.15 5.00 0.62
C SER A 38 -6.56 3.99 1.69
N GLY A 39 -5.94 4.06 2.86
CA GLY A 39 -6.30 3.21 3.98
C GLY A 39 -5.43 3.40 5.21
N THR A 40 -5.51 2.44 6.12
CA THR A 40 -4.69 2.40 7.33
C THR A 40 -3.83 1.15 7.35
N PHE A 41 -2.67 1.25 7.99
CA PHE A 41 -1.73 0.16 8.16
C PHE A 41 -1.13 0.18 9.57
N THR A 42 -1.22 -0.94 10.26
CA THR A 42 -0.63 -1.16 11.58
C THR A 42 0.58 -2.05 11.41
N GLY A 43 1.78 -1.52 11.67
CA GLY A 43 3.03 -2.22 11.46
C GLY A 43 4.19 -1.23 11.31
N SER A 44 5.35 -1.72 10.90
CA SER A 44 6.51 -0.87 10.64
C SER A 44 6.43 -0.15 9.30
N GLN A 45 7.06 1.02 9.20
CA GLN A 45 7.24 1.74 7.94
C GLN A 45 7.81 0.84 6.83
N ASN A 46 8.78 -0.02 7.14
CA ASN A 46 9.41 -0.90 6.15
C ASN A 46 8.41 -1.91 5.56
N GLN A 47 7.52 -2.48 6.39
CA GLN A 47 6.48 -3.38 5.92
C GLN A 47 5.48 -2.65 5.00
N LEU A 48 5.13 -1.41 5.32
CA LEU A 48 4.26 -0.58 4.47
C LEU A 48 4.89 -0.34 3.09
N VAL A 49 6.18 0.02 3.04
CA VAL A 49 6.89 0.28 1.79
C VAL A 49 7.02 -1.00 0.94
N LEU A 50 7.32 -2.14 1.57
CA LEU A 50 7.38 -3.43 0.89
C LEU A 50 6.02 -3.85 0.33
N ALA A 51 4.94 -3.68 1.11
CA ALA A 51 3.58 -3.96 0.65
C ALA A 51 3.20 -3.11 -0.56
N PHE A 52 3.57 -1.82 -0.58
CA PHE A 52 3.36 -0.94 -1.71
C PHE A 52 4.11 -1.40 -2.98
N GLN A 53 5.42 -1.66 -2.88
CA GLN A 53 6.20 -2.15 -4.04
C GLN A 53 5.63 -3.46 -4.59
N CYS A 54 5.18 -4.32 -3.69
CA CYS A 54 4.57 -5.60 -4.01
C CYS A 54 3.26 -5.44 -4.80
N TRP A 55 2.40 -4.54 -4.33
CA TRP A 55 1.15 -4.20 -5.02
C TRP A 55 1.41 -3.62 -6.42
N VAL A 56 2.37 -2.70 -6.57
CA VAL A 56 2.70 -2.11 -7.88
C VAL A 56 3.17 -3.19 -8.86
N ASN A 57 4.06 -4.09 -8.43
CA ASN A 57 4.52 -5.19 -9.28
C ASN A 57 3.37 -6.13 -9.68
N HIS A 58 2.45 -6.44 -8.76
CA HIS A 58 1.26 -7.23 -9.06
C HIS A 58 0.33 -6.52 -10.06
N ARG A 59 0.11 -5.20 -9.90
CA ARG A 59 -0.72 -4.39 -10.80
C ARG A 59 -0.14 -4.32 -12.22
N LEU A 60 1.18 -4.26 -12.33
CA LEU A 60 1.89 -4.24 -13.61
C LEU A 60 2.08 -5.64 -14.21
N TRP A 61 1.50 -6.69 -13.62
CA TRP A 61 1.65 -8.10 -14.03
C TRP A 61 3.12 -8.54 -14.10
N VAL A 62 4.00 -7.84 -13.39
CA VAL A 62 5.41 -8.19 -13.22
C VAL A 62 5.47 -9.15 -12.04
N ILE A 63 5.24 -10.43 -12.30
CA ILE A 63 5.20 -11.51 -11.30
C ILE A 63 6.51 -11.55 -10.50
N GLY A 64 6.41 -11.68 -9.16
CA GLY A 64 7.58 -11.81 -8.28
C GLY A 64 7.31 -11.64 -6.79
N CYS A 65 6.14 -11.14 -6.40
CA CYS A 65 5.71 -11.18 -5.02
C CYS A 65 5.08 -12.53 -4.69
N ARG A 66 5.87 -13.51 -4.23
CA ARG A 66 5.29 -14.53 -3.36
C ARG A 66 4.72 -13.78 -2.18
N LYS A 67 3.40 -13.86 -1.99
CA LYS A 67 2.66 -13.44 -0.79
C LYS A 67 3.59 -13.68 0.39
N VAL A 68 4.26 -12.62 0.90
CA VAL A 68 5.28 -12.80 1.92
C VAL A 68 4.51 -13.39 3.09
N SER A 69 4.68 -14.68 3.39
CA SER A 69 3.80 -15.46 4.28
C SER A 69 3.85 -15.01 5.76
N LYS A 70 4.36 -13.81 6.03
CA LYS A 70 4.34 -13.10 7.31
C LYS A 70 3.82 -11.66 7.22
N VAL A 71 3.53 -11.19 6.01
CA VAL A 71 2.77 -9.97 5.77
C VAL A 71 1.44 -10.48 5.23
N GLU A 72 0.47 -10.65 6.11
CA GLU A 72 -0.93 -10.61 5.70
C GLU A 72 -1.12 -9.23 5.06
N ILE A 73 -0.90 -9.15 3.75
CA ILE A 73 -1.32 -8.01 2.96
C ILE A 73 -2.84 -8.11 3.01
N PRO A 74 -3.52 -7.26 3.80
CA PRO A 74 -4.93 -7.50 4.07
C PRO A 74 -5.71 -7.44 2.76
N ASP A 75 -6.71 -8.28 2.58
CA ASP A 75 -7.55 -8.28 1.38
C ASP A 75 -8.17 -6.89 1.11
N TYR A 76 -8.31 -6.03 2.12
CA TYR A 76 -8.75 -4.64 1.92
C TYR A 76 -7.75 -3.77 1.10
N LEU A 77 -6.47 -4.17 1.00
CA LEU A 77 -5.49 -3.55 0.10
C LEU A 77 -5.68 -4.00 -1.36
N PHE A 78 -6.47 -5.06 -1.57
CA PHE A 78 -6.91 -5.54 -2.87
C PHE A 78 -8.44 -5.50 -2.91
N PRO A 79 -9.07 -4.31 -2.96
CA PRO A 79 -10.50 -4.27 -3.22
C PRO A 79 -10.72 -4.98 -4.56
N ARG A 80 -11.28 -6.19 -4.49
CA ARG A 80 -11.74 -6.89 -5.68
C ARG A 80 -12.72 -5.92 -6.32
N LYS A 81 -12.49 -5.55 -7.59
CA LYS A 81 -13.59 -5.03 -8.37
C LYS A 81 -14.65 -6.12 -8.31
N THR A 82 -15.73 -5.87 -7.60
CA THR A 82 -16.98 -6.59 -7.85
C THR A 82 -17.28 -6.34 -9.31
N GLU A 83 -16.94 -7.31 -10.16
CA GLU A 83 -17.50 -7.42 -11.50
C GLU A 83 -19.02 -7.47 -11.34
N THR A 84 -19.68 -6.37 -11.74
CA THR A 84 -21.09 -6.38 -12.15
C THR A 84 -21.20 -6.90 -13.56
#